data_AF-A0A1S2QS89-F1
#
_entry.id   AF-A0A1S2QS89-F1
#
_cell.length_a   1.000
_cell.length_b   1.000
_cell.length_c   1.000
_cell.angle_alpha   90.00
_cell.angle_beta   90.00
_cell.angle_gamma   90.00
#
_symmetry.space_group_name_H-M   'P 1'
#
loop_
_entity.id
_entity.type
_entity.pdbx_description
1 polymer ?
#
loop_
_entity_poly.entity_id
_entity_poly.type
_entity_poly.pdbx_seq_one_letter_code
_entity_poly.pdbx_strand_id
1 'polypeptide(L)'
;MMNKTTIIELENNEVESIAGAQLVFAQEKIGENIIETCVECFQVKNSKEKLSSEEAMQKVFEQLKNEGVIPQEVEDFSFEMPSCERIKSKKQNVKDLPQKVVLSYMS
;
A
#
# COMPACT_ATOMS: atom_id res chain seq x y z
N MET A 1 31.10 2.58 -6.37
CA MET A 1 29.70 2.59 -6.85
C MET A 1 28.86 3.16 -5.71
N MET A 2 28.01 4.14 -6.04
CA MET A 2 27.29 4.92 -5.05
C MET A 2 25.84 4.44 -5.10
N ASN A 3 25.50 3.47 -4.25
CA ASN A 3 24.16 2.92 -4.20
C ASN A 3 23.22 4.00 -3.68
N LYS A 4 22.31 4.48 -4.53
CA LYS A 4 21.28 5.44 -4.12
C LYS A 4 20.01 4.66 -3.80
N THR A 5 19.53 4.82 -2.58
CA THR A 5 18.17 4.39 -2.23
C THR A 5 17.21 5.49 -2.64
N THR A 6 16.30 5.16 -3.53
CA THR A 6 15.19 6.05 -3.90
C THR A 6 13.96 5.63 -3.11
N ILE A 7 13.24 6.61 -2.56
CA ILE A 7 12.01 6.41 -1.80
C ILE A 7 10.91 7.20 -2.51
N ILE A 8 9.80 6.52 -2.80
CA ILE A 8 8.59 7.06 -3.41
C ILE A 8 7.46 6.87 -2.41
N GLU A 9 6.85 7.97 -1.98
CA GLU A 9 5.65 7.94 -1.15
C GLU A 9 4.43 8.13 -2.05
N LEU A 10 3.49 7.19 -2.00
CA LEU A 10 2.25 7.22 -2.75
C LEU A 10 1.07 7.29 -1.78
N GLU A 11 0.09 8.14 -2.07
CA GLU A 11 -1.16 8.12 -1.34
C GLU A 11 -1.99 6.87 -1.70
N ASN A 12 -2.81 6.38 -0.77
CA ASN A 12 -3.62 5.18 -0.94
C ASN A 12 -4.47 5.25 -2.22
N ASN A 13 -5.09 6.39 -2.50
CA ASN A 13 -5.90 6.59 -3.71
C ASN A 13 -5.08 6.49 -5.01
N GLU A 14 -3.81 6.89 -4.99
CA GLU A 14 -2.90 6.75 -6.13
C GLU A 14 -2.57 5.29 -6.37
N VAL A 15 -2.21 4.56 -5.30
CA VAL A 15 -1.98 3.11 -5.34
C VAL A 15 -3.22 2.38 -5.85
N GLU A 16 -4.40 2.73 -5.34
CA GLU A 16 -5.65 2.09 -5.77
C GLU A 16 -6.00 2.38 -7.24
N SER A 17 -5.68 3.59 -7.70
CA SER A 17 -5.90 3.99 -9.09
C SER A 17 -4.97 3.23 -10.02
N ILE A 18 -3.69 3.14 -9.67
CA ILE A 18 -2.66 2.46 -10.45
C ILE A 18 -2.89 0.94 -10.46
N ALA A 19 -3.15 0.34 -9.29
CA ALA A 19 -3.38 -1.10 -9.18
C ALA A 19 -4.76 -1.53 -9.74
N GLY A 20 -5.67 -0.57 -9.98
CA GLY A 20 -7.04 -0.84 -10.39
C GLY A 20 -7.88 -1.55 -9.31
N ALA A 21 -7.45 -1.48 -8.05
CA ALA A 21 -8.01 -2.22 -6.94
C ALA A 21 -8.07 -1.35 -5.67
N GLN A 22 -9.09 -1.53 -4.84
CA GLN A 22 -9.25 -0.79 -3.59
C GLN A 22 -8.59 -1.49 -2.41
N LEU A 23 -7.99 -0.73 -1.51
CA LEU A 23 -7.43 -1.24 -0.27
C LEU A 23 -8.56 -1.74 0.63
N VAL A 24 -8.51 -3.01 1.00
CA VAL A 24 -9.41 -3.61 1.98
C VAL A 24 -8.69 -3.69 3.30
N PHE A 25 -9.21 -2.97 4.29
CA PHE A 25 -8.70 -2.99 5.66
C PHE A 25 -9.54 -3.95 6.50
N ALA A 26 -8.90 -4.95 7.10
CA ALA A 26 -9.48 -5.77 8.15
C ALA A 26 -9.35 -5.07 9.50
N GLN A 27 -10.46 -4.98 10.24
CA GLN A 27 -10.47 -4.48 11.61
C GLN A 27 -10.53 -5.67 12.57
N GLU A 28 -9.42 -6.02 13.22
CA GLU A 28 -9.40 -6.99 14.31
C GLU A 28 -9.67 -6.30 15.65
N LYS A 29 -10.66 -6.80 16.40
CA LYS A 29 -10.92 -6.35 17.78
C LYS A 29 -10.14 -7.23 18.76
N ILE A 30 -9.18 -6.64 19.48
CA ILE A 30 -8.47 -7.30 20.58
C ILE A 30 -9.05 -6.78 21.91
N GLY A 31 -9.91 -7.59 22.55
CA GLY A 31 -10.57 -7.24 23.82
C GLY A 31 -11.67 -6.16 23.68
N GLU A 32 -12.08 -5.54 24.79
CA GLU A 32 -13.23 -4.62 24.80
C GLU A 32 -12.98 -3.25 24.13
N ASN A 33 -11.72 -2.85 23.86
CA ASN A 33 -11.39 -1.45 23.52
C ASN A 33 -10.28 -1.23 22.46
N ILE A 34 -9.69 -2.29 21.86
CA ILE A 34 -8.58 -2.14 20.90
C ILE A 34 -9.03 -2.60 19.52
N ILE A 35 -8.92 -1.72 18.52
CA ILE A 35 -9.15 -2.03 17.11
C ILE A 35 -7.80 -1.97 16.41
N GLU A 36 -7.39 -3.07 15.80
CA GLU A 36 -6.21 -3.21 14.95
C GLU A 36 -6.69 -3.20 13.49
N THR A 37 -6.20 -2.25 12.68
CA THR A 37 -6.67 -2.09 11.29
C THR A 37 -5.56 -2.47 10.32
N CYS A 38 -5.55 -3.70 9.83
CA CYS A 38 -4.54 -4.20 8.90
C CYS A 38 -5.01 -4.14 7.45
N VAL A 39 -4.11 -3.85 6.51
CA VAL A 39 -4.38 -4.08 5.09
C VAL A 39 -4.45 -5.59 4.87
N GLU A 40 -5.62 -6.09 4.50
CA GLU A 40 -5.87 -7.52 4.32
C GLU A 40 -5.60 -7.93 2.87
N CYS A 41 -6.13 -7.16 1.91
CA CYS A 41 -5.99 -7.42 0.49
C CYS A 41 -6.39 -6.20 -0.34
N PHE A 42 -6.16 -6.26 -1.65
CA PHE A 42 -6.66 -5.30 -2.61
C PHE A 42 -7.83 -5.91 -3.38
N GLN A 43 -8.99 -5.26 -3.41
CA GLN A 43 -10.15 -5.74 -4.17
C GLN A 43 -10.24 -5.03 -5.52
N VAL A 44 -10.17 -5.78 -6.63
CA VAL A 44 -10.26 -5.22 -7.97
C VAL A 44 -11.64 -4.56 -8.17
N LYS A 45 -11.65 -3.33 -8.69
CA LYS A 45 -12.90 -2.59 -8.94
C LYS A 45 -13.78 -3.37 -9.92
N ASN A 46 -15.05 -3.54 -9.57
CA ASN A 46 -16.05 -4.30 -10.34
C ASN A 46 -15.81 -5.83 -10.44
N SER A 47 -14.91 -6.39 -9.63
CA SER A 47 -14.69 -7.84 -9.53
C SER A 47 -14.75 -8.30 -8.06
N LYS A 48 -15.01 -9.59 -7.85
CA LYS A 48 -14.80 -10.25 -6.55
C LYS A 48 -13.35 -10.72 -6.36
N GLU A 49 -12.52 -10.49 -7.38
CA GLU A 49 -11.11 -10.83 -7.36
C GLU A 49 -10.37 -9.99 -6.33
N LYS A 50 -9.58 -10.69 -5.50
CA LYS A 50 -8.70 -10.11 -4.49
C LYS A 50 -7.27 -10.31 -4.98
N LEU A 51 -6.52 -9.23 -5.01
CA LEU A 51 -5.08 -9.24 -5.20
C LEU A 51 -4.41 -9.24 -3.82
N SER A 52 -3.34 -10.00 -3.69
CA SER A 52 -2.44 -9.84 -2.55
C SER A 52 -1.77 -8.46 -2.60
N SER A 53 -1.24 -8.01 -1.46
CA SER A 53 -0.48 -6.76 -1.42
C SER A 53 0.73 -6.80 -2.37
N GLU A 54 1.38 -7.95 -2.50
CA GLU A 54 2.50 -8.15 -3.42
C GLU A 54 2.06 -8.00 -4.88
N GLU A 55 0.94 -8.63 -5.29
CA GLU A 55 0.42 -8.54 -6.65
C GLU A 55 0.00 -7.11 -7.02
N ALA A 56 -0.64 -6.40 -6.08
CA ALA A 56 -1.02 -5.01 -6.28
C ALA A 56 0.21 -4.10 -6.41
N MET A 57 1.20 -4.28 -5.54
CA MET A 57 2.41 -3.46 -5.55
C MET A 57 3.33 -3.77 -6.73
N GLN A 58 3.36 -5.00 -7.23
CA GLN A 58 4.05 -5.32 -8.48
C GLN A 58 3.44 -4.53 -9.65
N LYS A 59 2.10 -4.45 -9.74
CA LYS A 59 1.44 -3.65 -10.78
C LYS A 59 1.79 -2.16 -10.67
N VAL A 60 1.86 -1.64 -9.44
CA VAL A 60 2.28 -0.25 -9.18
C VAL A 60 3.71 -0.01 -9.63
N PHE A 61 4.63 -0.91 -9.27
CA PHE A 61 6.02 -0.83 -9.67
C PHE A 61 6.19 -0.82 -11.20
N GLU A 62 5.56 -1.77 -11.90
CA GLU A 62 5.61 -1.83 -13.37
C GLU A 62 5.01 -0.59 -14.04
N GLN A 63 3.91 -0.06 -13.51
CA GLN A 63 3.31 1.16 -14.03
C GLN A 63 4.25 2.37 -13.84
N LEU A 64 4.87 2.51 -12.67
CA LEU A 64 5.84 3.58 -12.42
C LEU A 64 7.09 3.48 -13.30
N LYS A 65 7.51 2.25 -13.65
CA LYS A 65 8.55 2.02 -14.66
C LYS A 65 8.09 2.50 -16.03
N ASN A 66 6.87 2.13 -16.45
CA ASN A 66 6.31 2.54 -17.74
C ASN A 66 6.15 4.06 -17.88
N GLU A 67 5.85 4.74 -16.78
CA GLU A 67 5.75 6.21 -16.71
C GLU A 67 7.10 6.93 -16.63
N GLY A 68 8.20 6.18 -16.49
CA GLY A 68 9.57 6.72 -16.38
C GLY A 68 9.90 7.31 -15.01
N VAL A 69 9.07 7.05 -13.99
CA VAL A 69 9.32 7.46 -12.60
C VAL A 69 10.39 6.56 -11.97
N ILE A 70 10.32 5.25 -12.27
CA ILE A 70 11.33 4.27 -11.88
C ILE A 70 12.15 3.90 -13.14
N PRO A 71 13.50 3.91 -13.08
CA PRO A 71 14.33 3.47 -14.19
C PRO A 71 14.04 2.00 -14.57
N GLN A 72 14.11 1.71 -15.87
CA GLN A 72 13.76 0.38 -16.40
C GLN A 72 14.73 -0.72 -15.93
N GLU A 73 15.96 -0.34 -15.62
CA GLU A 73 17.02 -1.19 -15.10
C GLU A 73 16.85 -1.64 -13.64
N VAL A 74 15.89 -1.05 -12.90
CA VAL A 74 15.59 -1.48 -11.54
C VAL A 74 14.79 -2.78 -11.59
N GLU A 75 15.38 -3.85 -11.07
CA GLU A 75 14.78 -5.20 -11.06
C GLU A 75 14.00 -5.49 -9.78
N ASP A 76 14.47 -4.94 -8.65
CA ASP A 76 13.93 -5.21 -7.31
C ASP A 76 13.47 -3.95 -6.60
N PHE A 77 12.41 -4.07 -5.81
CA PHE A 77 11.91 -3.03 -4.92
C PHE A 77 11.44 -3.63 -3.59
N SER A 78 11.31 -2.76 -2.59
CA SER A 78 10.67 -3.06 -1.30
C SER A 78 9.52 -2.09 -1.10
N PHE A 79 8.48 -2.53 -0.41
CA PHE A 79 7.34 -1.67 -0.11
C PHE A 79 6.92 -1.79 1.35
N GLU A 80 6.43 -0.70 1.90
CA GLU A 80 5.80 -0.63 3.21
C GLU A 80 4.37 -0.18 3.03
N MET A 81 3.44 -1.01 3.49
CA MET A 81 2.03 -0.67 3.57
C MET A 81 1.76 0.09 4.86
N PRO A 82 0.81 1.04 4.86
CA PRO A 82 0.40 1.72 6.09
C PRO A 82 -0.01 0.68 7.14
N SER A 83 0.63 0.75 8.30
CA SER A 83 0.60 -0.31 9.31
C SER A 83 -0.65 -0.27 10.19
N CYS A 84 -0.93 -1.43 10.80
CA CYS A 84 -1.99 -1.65 11.75
C CYS A 84 -1.76 -0.87 13.04
N GLU A 85 -2.18 0.38 13.07
CA GLU A 85 -2.15 1.15 14.30
C GLU A 85 -3.16 0.58 15.31
N ARG A 86 -2.72 0.41 16.55
CA ARG A 86 -3.60 0.10 17.69
C ARG A 86 -4.39 1.34 18.05
N ILE A 87 -5.60 1.45 17.52
CA ILE A 87 -6.46 2.60 17.79
C ILE A 87 -7.14 2.38 19.15
N LYS A 88 -6.77 3.18 20.15
CA LYS A 88 -7.48 3.26 21.44
C LYS A 88 -8.80 4.02 21.26
N SER A 89 -9.85 3.28 20.92
CA SER A 89 -11.27 3.55 21.20
C SER A 89 -11.95 4.86 20.73
N LYS A 90 -13.10 4.63 20.09
CA LYS A 90 -14.28 5.49 19.89
C LYS A 90 -14.14 6.71 18.96
N LYS A 91 -14.55 6.48 17.70
CA LYS A 91 -14.95 7.47 16.69
C LYS A 91 -13.84 8.26 16.00
N GLN A 92 -12.88 7.58 15.38
CA GLN A 92 -12.09 8.22 14.32
C GLN A 92 -12.59 7.77 12.95
N ASN A 93 -12.64 8.74 12.03
CA ASN A 93 -13.04 8.49 10.65
C ASN A 93 -11.94 7.66 9.98
N VAL A 94 -12.28 6.87 8.98
CA VAL A 94 -11.31 6.17 8.10
C VAL A 94 -10.24 7.13 7.52
N LYS A 95 -10.54 8.42 7.50
CA LYS A 95 -9.63 9.52 7.12
C LYS A 95 -8.44 9.74 8.05
N ASP A 96 -8.49 9.23 9.28
CA ASP A 96 -7.43 9.39 10.29
C ASP A 96 -6.39 8.25 10.24
N LEU A 97 -6.60 7.21 9.42
CA LEU A 97 -5.65 6.11 9.22
C LEU A 97 -4.44 6.58 8.41
N PRO A 98 -3.25 5.98 8.56
CA PRO A 98 -2.09 6.31 7.71
C PRO A 98 -2.46 6.08 6.23
N GLN A 99 -2.32 7.13 5.42
CA GLN A 99 -2.81 7.15 4.03
C GLN A 99 -1.74 6.86 2.98
N LYS A 100 -0.52 6.49 3.39
CA LYS A 100 0.62 6.41 2.47
C LYS A 100 1.23 5.01 2.41
N VAL A 101 1.51 4.58 1.19
CA VAL A 101 2.34 3.43 0.86
C VAL A 101 3.72 3.95 0.45
N VAL A 102 4.77 3.34 1.00
CA VAL A 102 6.14 3.68 0.66
C VAL A 102 6.70 2.60 -0.26
N LEU A 103 7.23 3.00 -1.42
CA LEU A 103 7.99 2.14 -2.31
C LEU A 103 9.44 2.60 -2.30
N SER A 104 10.37 1.65 -2.19
CA SER A 104 11.80 1.94 -2.18
C SER A 104 12.58 0.97 -3.05
N TYR A 105 13.64 1.46 -3.69
CA TYR A 105 14.52 0.63 -4.50
C TYR A 105 15.94 1.18 -4.47
N MET A 106 16.91 0.34 -4.88
CA MET A 106 18.31 0.74 -5.00
C MET A 106 18.71 0.86 -6.47
N SER A 107 19.46 1.90 -6.79
CA SER A 107 20.03 2.17 -8.13
C SER A 107 21.50 2.59 -8.04
#